data_AF-A0A372QQX7-F1
#
_entry.id   AF-A0A372QQX7-F1
#
_cell.length_a   1.000
_cell.length_b   1.000
_cell.length_c   1.000
_cell.angle_alpha   90.00
_cell.angle_beta   90.00
_cell.angle_gamma   90.00
#
_symmetry.space_group_name_H-M   'P 1'
#
loop_
_entity.id
_entity.type
_entity.pdbx_description
1 polymer ?
#
loop_
_entity_poly.entity_id
_entity_poly.type
_entity_poly.pdbx_seq_one_letter_code
_entity_poly.pdbx_strand_id
1 'polypeptide(L)'
;MEIVNANNENSFDPTPRLKSSPIPIKFISFSVLDENCIYCGEKYITALFTSQRYCKKCLSRYISDITDNNIYLDVYIYTMDLECSEHELSSTKVQQNIQECCGNCVRILCFKQINGFSISDFDLDKNDLNLLYNKVIENEKNCKLCGKLLYQVATQYIKLCSDCYLISSELIESSLVKKQISILYLPWWHNDFRCDICESRLIFTSDCQKYCANCFIFYVGCRYCLTTNILFGPTDQSQCKKCKRMSHMNSVFDDFLFKNNLICDNLNYLKLAEFENIVKNINNYFVPKNILESIFKEKKRAKPINWIPYSQLKDLKEITKGGYGIIYEATWSNNDNKNETVILKRFENSKSISKYFLNELKSCYHCFKDKKRCHVIETYGFTKDPKLDDYIIIMKYASGGDLHKHLQKEFKSITWNKEKLRILHQISIGLETIHNKNFIHRDFHSGNVLFDPKVNRKLNDDWKIGDLGLSQAVNSESSNNEIYG
;
A
#
# COMPACT_ATOMS: atom_id res chain seq x y z
N MET A 1 14.29 26.55 16.19
CA MET A 1 13.00 26.20 16.78
C MET A 1 13.17 24.80 17.33
N GLU A 2 13.13 24.66 18.66
CA GLU A 2 13.57 23.45 19.38
C GLU A 2 12.78 22.22 18.97
N ILE A 3 13.51 21.20 18.53
CA ILE A 3 13.03 19.85 18.29
C ILE A 3 12.92 19.20 19.66
N VAL A 4 11.71 18.87 20.09
CA VAL A 4 11.50 18.04 21.29
C VAL A 4 12.08 16.66 20.98
N ASN A 5 13.24 16.38 21.57
CA ASN A 5 13.81 15.04 21.67
C ASN A 5 12.76 14.09 22.26
N ALA A 6 12.68 12.89 21.67
CA ALA A 6 11.75 11.81 21.97
C ALA A 6 11.93 11.15 23.35
N ASN A 7 12.38 11.90 24.37
CA ASN A 7 12.59 11.40 25.75
C ASN A 7 11.84 12.22 26.82
N ASN A 8 10.90 13.09 26.46
CA ASN A 8 9.93 13.63 27.41
C ASN A 8 8.53 13.15 27.03
N GLU A 9 7.77 12.65 28.01
CA GLU A 9 6.37 12.24 27.95
C GLU A 9 5.37 13.35 27.56
N ASN A 10 5.79 14.33 26.76
CA ASN A 10 4.87 15.29 26.14
C ASN A 10 4.13 14.56 25.00
N SER A 11 2.86 14.25 25.25
CA SER A 11 1.97 13.58 24.31
C SER A 11 1.94 14.30 22.95
N PHE A 12 2.61 13.74 21.94
CA PHE A 12 2.47 14.23 20.56
C PHE A 12 0.98 14.17 20.15
N ASP A 13 0.39 15.32 19.83
CA ASP A 13 -0.96 15.43 19.27
C ASP A 13 -0.86 15.78 17.78
N PRO A 14 -1.27 14.90 16.85
CA PRO A 14 -1.30 15.19 15.41
C PRO A 14 -2.13 16.42 15.03
N THR A 15 -3.14 16.79 15.82
CA THR A 15 -4.03 17.93 15.55
C THR A 15 -4.29 18.73 16.83
N PRO A 16 -3.29 19.43 17.39
CA PRO A 16 -3.33 19.99 18.75
C PRO A 16 -4.40 21.09 18.94
N ARG A 17 -4.94 21.63 17.85
CA ARG A 17 -5.98 22.67 17.86
C ARG A 17 -7.40 22.12 17.74
N LEU A 18 -7.55 20.80 17.57
CA LEU A 18 -8.83 20.11 17.53
C LEU A 18 -8.98 19.27 18.79
N LYS A 19 -10.21 19.04 19.27
CA LYS A 19 -10.47 18.00 20.28
C LYS A 19 -10.77 16.66 19.61
N SER A 20 -10.65 15.58 20.37
CA SER A 20 -11.15 14.28 19.92
C SER A 20 -12.66 14.26 20.11
N SER A 21 -13.41 13.83 19.09
CA SER A 21 -14.87 13.72 19.21
C SER A 21 -15.26 12.79 20.36
N PRO A 22 -16.34 13.09 21.10
CA PRO A 22 -16.86 12.21 22.14
C PRO A 22 -17.52 10.96 21.54
N ILE A 23 -18.04 11.05 20.30
CA ILE A 23 -18.71 9.97 19.58
C ILE A 23 -18.01 9.67 18.24
N PRO A 24 -18.13 8.46 17.68
CA PRO A 24 -17.51 8.14 16.40
C PRO A 24 -18.08 8.97 15.24
N ILE A 25 -17.21 9.49 14.38
CA ILE A 25 -17.57 10.19 13.14
C ILE A 25 -17.93 9.16 12.06
N LYS A 26 -19.23 8.87 11.96
CA LYS A 26 -19.80 7.83 11.08
C LYS A 26 -20.26 8.33 9.72
N PHE A 27 -20.28 9.64 9.50
CA PHE A 27 -20.80 10.21 8.25
C PHE A 27 -19.78 10.31 7.12
N ILE A 28 -18.53 9.87 7.31
CA ILE A 28 -17.46 9.86 6.29
C ILE A 28 -17.07 8.41 5.99
N SER A 29 -16.82 8.04 4.73
CA SER A 29 -16.26 6.71 4.41
C SER A 29 -14.73 6.69 4.50
N PHE A 30 -14.16 5.51 4.78
CA PHE A 30 -12.72 5.24 4.65
C PHE A 30 -12.29 4.86 3.22
N SER A 31 -13.24 4.87 2.28
CA SER A 31 -13.10 4.61 0.85
C SER A 31 -13.86 5.68 0.06
N VAL A 32 -13.16 6.36 -0.85
CA VAL A 32 -13.81 7.30 -1.79
C VAL A 32 -14.74 6.60 -2.80
N LEU A 33 -14.62 5.27 -2.96
CA LEU A 33 -15.47 4.49 -3.88
C LEU A 33 -16.84 4.13 -3.29
N ASP A 34 -17.05 4.32 -1.99
CA ASP A 34 -18.32 3.94 -1.39
C ASP A 34 -19.43 4.88 -1.86
N GLU A 35 -20.48 4.30 -2.42
CA GLU A 35 -21.65 5.06 -2.90
C GLU A 35 -22.70 5.23 -1.81
N ASN A 36 -22.87 4.22 -0.95
CA ASN A 36 -23.86 4.19 0.11
C ASN A 36 -23.18 4.17 1.49
N CYS A 37 -23.80 4.83 2.45
CA CYS A 37 -23.33 4.90 3.82
C CYS A 37 -23.42 3.53 4.49
N ILE A 38 -22.27 3.01 4.94
CA ILE A 38 -22.15 1.73 5.62
C ILE A 38 -22.94 1.62 6.93
N TYR A 39 -23.41 2.74 7.50
CA TYR A 39 -24.15 2.75 8.76
C TYR A 39 -25.66 2.92 8.61
N CYS A 40 -26.14 3.58 7.56
CA CYS A 40 -27.57 3.86 7.40
C CYS A 40 -28.13 3.52 6.02
N GLY A 41 -27.30 3.05 5.09
CA GLY A 41 -27.69 2.65 3.73
C GLY A 41 -27.92 3.81 2.75
N GLU A 42 -28.07 5.05 3.23
CA GLU A 42 -28.31 6.22 2.37
C GLU A 42 -27.13 6.54 1.47
N LYS A 43 -27.39 7.06 0.28
CA LYS A 43 -26.36 7.49 -0.65
C LYS A 43 -25.50 8.62 -0.04
N TYR A 44 -24.19 8.51 -0.18
CA TYR A 44 -23.27 9.59 0.12
C TYR A 44 -23.51 10.78 -0.82
N ILE A 45 -23.47 11.99 -0.28
CA ILE A 45 -23.52 13.23 -1.07
C ILE A 45 -22.12 13.86 -1.14
N THR A 46 -21.84 14.55 -2.24
CA THR A 46 -20.57 15.26 -2.45
C THR A 46 -20.60 16.61 -1.74
N ALA A 47 -19.46 17.02 -1.17
CA ALA A 47 -19.23 18.37 -0.69
C ALA A 47 -19.26 19.36 -1.87
N LEU A 48 -19.63 20.62 -1.61
CA LEU A 48 -19.90 21.57 -2.69
C LEU A 48 -18.64 21.95 -3.48
N PHE A 49 -17.46 22.03 -2.84
CA PHE A 49 -16.22 22.51 -3.48
C PHE A 49 -15.18 21.43 -3.71
N THR A 50 -15.39 20.23 -3.21
CA THR A 50 -14.40 19.17 -3.26
C THR A 50 -15.06 17.86 -3.64
N SER A 51 -14.28 16.93 -4.16
CA SER A 51 -14.75 15.56 -4.44
C SER A 51 -15.05 14.73 -3.18
N GLN A 52 -15.01 15.33 -1.99
CA GLN A 52 -15.23 14.64 -0.72
C GLN A 52 -16.70 14.25 -0.58
N ARG A 53 -16.94 13.09 0.03
CA ARG A 53 -18.28 12.51 0.21
C ARG A 53 -18.62 12.35 1.69
N TYR A 54 -19.87 12.65 2.04
CA TYR A 54 -20.39 12.49 3.40
C TYR A 54 -21.88 12.12 3.41
N CYS A 55 -22.32 11.44 4.46
CA CYS A 55 -23.70 10.99 4.62
C CYS A 55 -24.48 12.05 5.38
N LYS A 56 -25.44 12.70 4.72
CA LYS A 56 -26.24 13.78 5.34
C LYS A 56 -26.97 13.31 6.60
N LYS A 57 -27.67 12.17 6.53
CA LYS A 57 -28.44 11.60 7.66
C LYS A 57 -27.57 11.30 8.88
N CYS A 58 -26.40 10.71 8.67
CA CYS A 58 -25.46 10.41 9.75
C CYS A 58 -24.79 11.69 10.29
N LEU A 59 -24.60 12.70 9.45
CA LEU A 59 -24.09 14.00 9.88
C LEU A 59 -25.12 14.72 10.76
N SER A 60 -26.39 14.74 10.36
CA SER A 60 -27.47 15.36 11.15
C SER A 60 -27.56 14.72 12.54
N ARG A 61 -27.52 13.37 12.61
CA ARG A 61 -27.46 12.64 13.89
C ARG A 61 -26.24 13.02 14.72
N TYR A 62 -25.06 13.06 14.11
CA TYR A 62 -23.82 13.44 14.79
C TYR A 62 -23.88 14.84 15.39
N ILE A 63 -24.49 15.81 14.69
CA ILE A 63 -24.67 17.18 15.21
C ILE A 63 -25.63 17.18 16.41
N SER A 64 -26.75 16.44 16.32
CA SER A 64 -27.72 16.34 17.42
C SER A 64 -27.17 15.65 18.67
N ASP A 65 -26.24 14.70 18.49
CA ASP A 65 -25.69 13.89 19.59
C ASP A 65 -24.52 14.59 20.32
N ILE A 66 -23.94 15.64 19.76
CA ILE A 66 -22.84 16.40 20.39
C ILE A 66 -23.40 17.55 21.22
N THR A 67 -23.03 17.58 22.49
CA THR A 67 -23.58 18.54 23.46
C THR A 67 -22.62 19.64 23.89
N ASP A 68 -21.39 19.66 23.37
CA ASP A 68 -20.39 20.67 23.75
C ASP A 68 -19.89 21.50 22.56
N ASN A 69 -19.28 22.64 22.89
CA ASN A 69 -18.84 23.65 21.93
C ASN A 69 -17.37 23.46 21.49
N ASN A 70 -16.80 22.26 21.65
CA ASN A 70 -15.42 21.99 21.26
C ASN A 70 -15.28 21.86 19.73
N ILE A 71 -14.14 22.27 19.18
CA ILE A 71 -13.87 22.13 17.74
C ILE A 71 -13.32 20.73 17.48
N TYR A 72 -14.15 19.86 16.89
CA TYR A 72 -13.79 18.49 16.52
C TYR A 72 -13.35 18.33 15.07
N LEU A 73 -13.90 19.20 14.22
CA LEU A 73 -13.79 19.11 12.77
C LEU A 73 -13.33 20.46 12.23
N ASP A 74 -12.32 20.43 11.37
CA ASP A 74 -11.93 21.58 10.57
C ASP A 74 -12.67 21.51 9.23
N VAL A 75 -13.80 22.19 9.18
CA VAL A 75 -14.78 22.12 8.08
C VAL A 75 -15.29 23.52 7.74
N TYR A 76 -15.60 23.73 6.45
CA TYR A 76 -16.34 24.90 5.97
C TYR A 76 -17.78 24.48 5.66
N ILE A 77 -18.73 25.25 6.17
CA ILE A 77 -20.16 24.92 6.13
C ILE A 77 -20.93 26.05 5.48
N TYR A 78 -21.96 25.66 4.75
CA TYR A 78 -22.98 26.54 4.23
C TYR A 78 -24.36 26.07 4.71
N THR A 79 -25.13 26.98 5.28
CA THR A 79 -26.52 26.78 5.69
C THR A 79 -27.43 27.36 4.60
N MET A 80 -28.31 26.54 4.06
CA MET A 80 -29.33 27.02 3.12
C MET A 80 -30.50 27.66 3.88
N ASP A 81 -30.95 28.83 3.43
CA ASP A 81 -32.19 29.46 3.92
C ASP A 81 -33.40 28.69 3.40
N LEU A 82 -33.83 27.68 4.15
CA LEU A 82 -35.12 27.03 3.93
C LEU A 82 -35.81 26.95 5.28
N GLU A 83 -36.71 27.92 5.53
CA GLU A 83 -37.82 27.88 6.52
C GLU A 83 -37.56 27.09 7.81
N CYS A 84 -36.35 27.20 8.39
CA CYS A 84 -36.05 26.60 9.67
C CYS A 84 -36.53 27.59 10.73
N SER A 85 -37.66 27.30 11.35
CA SER A 85 -38.30 28.16 12.36
C SER A 85 -37.47 28.36 13.64
N GLU A 86 -36.33 27.68 13.78
CA GLU A 86 -35.51 27.70 15.00
C GLU A 86 -34.37 28.74 15.00
N HIS A 87 -34.00 29.34 13.86
CA HIS A 87 -32.87 30.29 13.83
C HIS A 87 -33.04 31.40 12.75
N GLU A 88 -32.86 32.68 13.14
CA GLU A 88 -32.46 33.75 12.22
C GLU A 88 -30.94 33.64 12.00
N LEU A 89 -30.51 33.03 10.88
CA LEU A 89 -29.10 33.04 10.50
C LEU A 89 -28.97 33.52 9.06
N SER A 90 -28.10 34.51 8.85
CA SER A 90 -28.01 35.24 7.59
C SER A 90 -27.46 34.37 6.46
N SER A 91 -28.18 34.36 5.34
CA SER A 91 -27.90 33.83 4.00
C SER A 91 -26.50 34.08 3.40
N THR A 92 -25.63 34.80 4.10
CA THR A 92 -24.42 35.43 3.58
C THR A 92 -23.12 35.02 4.29
N LYS A 93 -23.16 34.31 5.43
CA LYS A 93 -21.96 34.00 6.23
C LYS A 93 -21.56 32.52 6.10
N VAL A 94 -20.33 32.27 5.63
CA VAL A 94 -19.74 30.92 5.65
C VAL A 94 -19.42 30.57 7.10
N GLN A 95 -20.20 29.66 7.67
CA GLN A 95 -20.01 29.17 9.03
C GLN A 95 -18.92 28.10 9.05
N GLN A 96 -18.26 27.99 10.19
CA GLN A 96 -17.07 27.14 10.35
C GLN A 96 -17.16 26.22 11.57
N ASN A 97 -18.25 26.29 12.34
CA ASN A 97 -18.52 25.48 13.51
C ASN A 97 -19.77 24.62 13.24
N ILE A 98 -19.64 23.30 13.34
CA ILE A 98 -20.72 22.38 12.95
C ILE A 98 -21.86 22.34 13.96
N GLN A 99 -21.58 22.71 15.21
CA GLN A 99 -22.56 22.80 16.29
C GLN A 99 -23.49 24.01 16.19
N GLU A 100 -23.12 25.05 15.44
CA GLU A 100 -23.95 26.25 15.24
C GLU A 100 -25.04 26.06 14.16
N CYS A 101 -25.14 24.86 13.60
CA CYS A 101 -25.96 24.61 12.42
C CYS A 101 -27.05 23.55 12.66
N CYS A 102 -28.25 23.76 12.09
CA CYS A 102 -29.27 22.72 12.05
C CYS A 102 -28.86 21.58 11.10
N GLY A 103 -28.82 20.34 11.60
CA GLY A 103 -28.39 19.17 10.84
C GLY A 103 -29.16 18.91 9.52
N ASN A 104 -30.36 19.47 9.36
CA ASN A 104 -31.16 19.37 8.13
C ASN A 104 -30.78 20.43 7.08
N CYS A 105 -30.27 21.58 7.51
CA CYS A 105 -29.96 22.74 6.66
C CYS A 105 -28.47 22.83 6.30
N VAL A 106 -27.62 22.00 6.92
CA VAL A 106 -26.17 21.96 6.67
C VAL A 106 -25.83 21.35 5.31
N ARG A 107 -25.03 22.08 4.55
CA ARG A 107 -24.22 21.58 3.44
C ARG A 107 -22.74 21.79 3.75
N ILE A 108 -21.95 20.73 3.61
CA ILE A 108 -20.50 20.84 3.74
C ILE A 108 -19.90 21.38 2.45
N LEU A 109 -19.11 22.45 2.57
CA LEU A 109 -18.32 23.02 1.49
C LEU A 109 -17.04 22.20 1.27
N CYS A 110 -16.28 21.98 2.34
CA CYS A 110 -15.09 21.13 2.34
C CYS A 110 -14.67 20.72 3.77
N PHE A 111 -14.02 19.57 3.88
CA PHE A 111 -13.33 19.09 5.08
C PHE A 111 -11.81 19.28 4.91
N LYS A 112 -11.12 19.87 5.89
CA LYS A 112 -9.65 19.95 5.87
C LYS A 112 -9.01 18.61 6.23
N GLN A 113 -9.59 17.86 7.18
CA GLN A 113 -9.07 16.57 7.65
C GLN A 113 -9.24 15.41 6.66
N ILE A 114 -9.73 15.62 5.42
CA ILE A 114 -9.91 14.56 4.42
C ILE A 114 -9.20 15.00 3.15
N ASN A 115 -8.48 14.08 2.50
CA ASN A 115 -7.89 14.40 1.20
C ASN A 115 -8.98 14.68 0.16
N GLY A 116 -8.75 15.63 -0.73
CA GLY A 116 -9.72 16.06 -1.73
C GLY A 116 -9.13 17.05 -2.71
N PHE A 117 -9.64 17.01 -3.93
CA PHE A 117 -9.29 17.95 -4.99
C PHE A 117 -10.42 18.97 -5.09
N SER A 118 -10.07 20.23 -5.30
CA SER A 118 -11.02 21.29 -5.58
C SER A 118 -11.69 21.03 -6.92
N ILE A 119 -13.02 21.10 -6.97
CA ILE A 119 -13.79 21.01 -8.20
C ILE A 119 -13.84 22.42 -8.79
N SER A 120 -12.70 22.93 -9.28
CA SER A 120 -12.62 24.32 -9.76
C SER A 120 -12.92 24.51 -11.25
N ASP A 121 -13.31 23.49 -12.02
CA ASP A 121 -13.37 23.61 -13.50
C ASP A 121 -14.49 22.79 -14.21
N PHE A 122 -15.58 22.43 -13.54
CA PHE A 122 -16.76 21.89 -14.25
C PHE A 122 -17.91 22.88 -14.18
N ASP A 123 -18.15 23.62 -15.27
CA ASP A 123 -19.36 24.37 -15.64
C ASP A 123 -20.42 24.54 -14.53
N LEU A 124 -20.06 25.25 -13.45
CA LEU A 124 -21.02 25.61 -12.41
C LEU A 124 -21.71 26.90 -12.85
N ASP A 125 -22.75 26.74 -13.66
CA ASP A 125 -23.75 27.79 -13.89
C ASP A 125 -24.45 28.07 -12.55
N LYS A 126 -23.97 29.07 -11.79
CA LYS A 126 -24.66 29.83 -10.73
C LYS A 126 -23.71 30.80 -10.03
N ASN A 127 -23.94 32.10 -10.20
CA ASN A 127 -23.17 33.20 -9.59
C ASN A 127 -22.98 33.07 -8.06
N ASP A 128 -23.93 32.47 -7.33
CA ASP A 128 -23.87 32.34 -5.86
C ASP A 128 -22.79 31.36 -5.37
N LEU A 129 -22.51 30.29 -6.14
CA LEU A 129 -21.46 29.32 -5.77
C LEU A 129 -20.06 29.90 -5.96
N ASN A 130 -19.86 30.71 -7.00
CA ASN A 130 -18.60 31.45 -7.21
C ASN A 130 -18.35 32.45 -6.08
N LEU A 131 -19.40 33.13 -5.59
CA LEU A 131 -19.29 34.04 -4.44
C LEU A 131 -18.91 33.30 -3.15
N LEU A 132 -19.54 32.14 -2.88
CA LEU A 132 -19.19 31.30 -1.73
C LEU A 132 -17.76 30.75 -1.82
N TYR A 133 -17.30 30.38 -3.02
CA TYR A 133 -15.95 29.90 -3.27
C TYR A 133 -14.91 31.01 -2.99
N ASN A 134 -15.14 32.21 -3.52
CA ASN A 134 -14.29 33.37 -3.25
C ASN A 134 -14.21 33.70 -1.76
N LYS A 135 -15.34 33.61 -1.03
CA LYS A 135 -15.35 33.76 0.44
C LYS A 135 -14.54 32.69 1.16
N VAL A 136 -14.56 31.44 0.71
CA VAL A 136 -13.71 30.38 1.28
C VAL A 136 -12.23 30.68 1.01
N ILE A 137 -11.86 31.11 -0.20
CA ILE A 137 -10.49 31.51 -0.53
C ILE A 137 -10.02 32.69 0.34
N GLU A 138 -10.86 33.71 0.52
CA GLU A 138 -10.55 34.85 1.38
C GLU A 138 -10.34 34.42 2.83
N ASN A 139 -11.19 33.52 3.33
CA ASN A 139 -11.05 32.94 4.66
C ASN A 139 -9.82 32.01 4.79
N GLU A 140 -9.26 31.51 3.69
CA GLU A 140 -8.02 30.72 3.67
C GLU A 140 -6.74 31.58 3.61
N LYS A 141 -6.84 32.92 3.63
CA LYS A 141 -5.65 33.80 3.77
C LYS A 141 -4.88 33.51 5.05
N ASN A 142 -5.57 33.10 6.11
CA ASN A 142 -4.97 32.71 7.39
C ASN A 142 -5.43 31.30 7.78
N CYS A 143 -4.59 30.55 8.50
CA CYS A 143 -5.05 29.31 9.12
C CYS A 143 -6.12 29.61 10.16
N LYS A 144 -7.31 29.03 10.01
CA LYS A 144 -8.43 29.15 10.97
C LYS A 144 -8.06 28.74 12.40
N LEU A 145 -7.19 27.74 12.55
CA LEU A 145 -6.88 27.13 13.84
C LEU A 145 -5.79 27.88 14.62
N CYS A 146 -4.88 28.59 13.95
CA CYS A 146 -3.77 29.31 14.60
C CYS A 146 -3.54 30.75 14.15
N GLY A 147 -4.27 31.24 13.14
CA GLY A 147 -4.17 32.61 12.61
C GLY A 147 -2.97 32.89 11.69
N LYS A 148 -2.09 31.91 11.44
CA LYS A 148 -0.87 32.11 10.63
C LYS A 148 -1.21 32.45 9.18
N LEU A 149 -0.48 33.39 8.56
CA LEU A 149 -0.69 33.81 7.17
C LEU A 149 -0.31 32.71 6.17
N LEU A 150 -1.12 32.51 5.14
CA LEU A 150 -0.93 31.58 4.02
C LEU A 150 -0.47 32.36 2.79
N TYR A 151 0.80 32.21 2.38
CA TYR A 151 1.31 32.80 1.13
C TYR A 151 0.79 31.95 -0.05
N GLN A 152 -0.19 32.46 -0.80
CA GLN A 152 -0.84 31.70 -1.87
C GLN A 152 -0.01 31.64 -3.15
N VAL A 153 0.18 30.42 -3.64
CA VAL A 153 0.01 30.10 -5.06
C VAL A 153 -1.32 29.35 -5.14
N ALA A 154 -2.24 29.77 -6.02
CA ALA A 154 -3.52 29.09 -6.23
C ALA A 154 -3.26 27.63 -6.62
N THR A 155 -3.66 26.69 -5.76
CA THR A 155 -3.51 25.25 -6.02
C THR A 155 -4.88 24.61 -5.94
N GLN A 156 -5.18 23.69 -6.85
CA GLN A 156 -6.42 22.91 -6.90
C GLN A 156 -6.60 21.92 -5.71
N TYR A 157 -5.81 22.02 -4.64
CA TYR A 157 -5.77 21.07 -3.54
C TYR A 157 -5.89 21.76 -2.19
N ILE A 158 -6.51 21.05 -1.23
CA ILE A 158 -6.62 21.49 0.15
C ILE A 158 -5.23 21.51 0.80
N LYS A 159 -4.84 22.68 1.31
CA LYS A 159 -3.62 22.88 2.09
C LYS A 159 -3.91 22.78 3.59
N LEU A 160 -2.98 22.17 4.32
CA LEU A 160 -2.96 22.06 5.77
C LEU A 160 -1.84 22.91 6.35
N CYS A 161 -2.08 23.54 7.50
CA CYS A 161 -1.08 24.31 8.24
C CYS A 161 -0.16 23.37 9.01
N SER A 162 1.15 23.51 8.82
CA SER A 162 2.17 22.71 9.51
C SER A 162 2.09 22.79 11.03
N ASP A 163 1.59 23.90 11.58
CA ASP A 163 1.54 24.13 13.03
C ASP A 163 0.27 23.54 13.66
N CYS A 164 -0.73 23.18 12.84
CA CYS A 164 -2.01 22.62 13.30
C CYS A 164 -2.20 21.16 12.90
N TYR A 165 -1.43 20.67 11.93
CA TYR A 165 -1.45 19.31 11.41
C TYR A 165 -0.04 18.74 11.44
N LEU A 166 0.27 18.03 12.53
CA LEU A 166 1.59 17.50 12.81
C LEU A 166 1.68 16.05 12.34
N ILE A 167 2.70 15.77 11.51
CA ILE A 167 3.07 14.42 11.09
C ILE A 167 4.19 13.94 12.00
N SER A 168 4.13 12.70 12.47
CA SER A 168 5.23 12.06 13.18
C SER A 168 5.37 10.61 12.77
N SER A 169 6.48 10.01 13.16
CA SER A 169 6.71 8.58 13.02
C SER A 169 7.34 8.01 14.28
N GLU A 170 7.12 6.73 14.54
CA GLU A 170 7.78 6.04 15.64
C GLU A 170 8.13 4.60 15.27
N LEU A 171 9.07 4.02 16.01
CA LEU A 171 9.33 2.59 16.00
C LEU A 171 8.60 1.95 17.18
N ILE A 172 7.79 0.95 16.91
CA ILE A 172 7.21 0.10 17.95
C ILE A 172 7.68 -1.33 17.78
N GLU A 173 7.78 -2.06 18.88
CA GLU A 173 7.94 -3.50 18.82
C GLU A 173 6.61 -4.14 18.45
N SER A 174 6.58 -4.88 17.34
CA SER A 174 5.43 -5.68 16.96
C SER A 174 5.35 -6.94 17.83
N SER A 175 4.20 -7.14 18.49
CA SER A 175 3.88 -8.36 19.24
C SER A 175 3.87 -9.62 18.36
N LEU A 176 3.54 -9.48 17.07
CA LEU A 176 3.44 -10.60 16.12
C LEU A 176 4.80 -11.14 15.69
N VAL A 177 5.78 -10.25 15.45
CA VAL A 177 7.11 -10.63 14.91
C VAL A 177 8.26 -10.40 15.87
N LYS A 178 8.03 -9.79 17.04
CA LYS A 178 9.07 -9.39 18.02
C LYS A 178 10.19 -8.58 17.36
N LYS A 179 9.80 -7.65 16.48
CA LYS A 179 10.70 -6.76 15.73
C LYS A 179 10.16 -5.35 15.72
N GLN A 180 11.07 -4.40 15.55
CA GLN A 180 10.71 -3.00 15.35
C GLN A 180 10.03 -2.82 13.99
N ILE A 181 8.85 -2.20 14.01
CA ILE A 181 8.12 -1.75 12.83
C ILE A 181 7.97 -0.23 12.89
N SER A 182 7.99 0.42 11.73
CA SER A 182 7.76 1.85 11.63
C SER A 182 6.27 2.16 11.52
N ILE A 183 5.80 3.14 12.27
CA ILE A 183 4.47 3.72 12.11
C ILE A 183 4.61 5.19 11.71
N LEU A 184 3.81 5.61 10.73
CA LEU A 184 3.64 7.00 10.33
C LEU A 184 2.26 7.48 10.76
N TYR A 185 2.21 8.54 11.56
CA TYR A 185 1.00 9.17 12.07
C TYR A 185 0.60 10.32 11.17
N LEU A 186 -0.50 10.16 10.44
CA LEU A 186 -1.08 11.19 9.59
C LEU A 186 -2.17 11.95 10.35
N PRO A 187 -2.13 13.30 10.35
CA PRO A 187 -3.14 14.13 10.99
C PRO A 187 -4.43 14.29 10.15
N TRP A 188 -4.66 13.41 9.17
CA TRP A 188 -5.86 13.39 8.31
C TRP A 188 -6.36 11.97 8.04
N TRP A 189 -7.59 11.90 7.54
CA TRP A 189 -8.31 10.70 7.15
C TRP A 189 -7.91 10.28 5.74
N HIS A 190 -7.12 9.21 5.63
CA HIS A 190 -6.64 8.67 4.36
C HIS A 190 -7.73 7.76 3.77
N ASN A 191 -8.55 8.28 2.87
CA ASN A 191 -9.70 7.57 2.29
C ASN A 191 -9.44 7.00 0.87
N ASP A 192 -8.18 6.96 0.43
CA ASP A 192 -7.84 6.42 -0.89
C ASP A 192 -8.04 4.90 -0.95
N PHE A 193 -8.47 4.39 -2.09
CA PHE A 193 -8.74 2.96 -2.29
C PHE A 193 -7.56 2.21 -2.92
N ARG A 194 -6.46 2.92 -3.24
CA ARG A 194 -5.23 2.37 -3.83
C ARG A 194 -4.07 2.54 -2.88
N CYS A 195 -3.15 1.59 -2.89
CA CYS A 195 -1.90 1.69 -2.14
C CYS A 195 -1.01 2.81 -2.69
N ASP A 196 -0.45 3.64 -1.81
CA ASP A 196 0.42 4.76 -2.20
C ASP A 196 1.74 4.31 -2.85
N ILE A 197 2.14 3.03 -2.67
CA ILE A 197 3.38 2.47 -3.25
C ILE A 197 3.14 1.78 -4.58
N CYS A 198 2.31 0.74 -4.59
CA CYS A 198 2.14 -0.15 -5.75
C CYS A 198 0.85 0.08 -6.53
N GLU A 199 0.03 1.06 -6.12
CA GLU A 199 -1.23 1.45 -6.78
C GLU A 199 -2.30 0.35 -6.85
N SER A 200 -2.06 -0.83 -6.25
CA SER A 200 -3.06 -1.90 -6.18
C SER A 200 -4.21 -1.51 -5.27
N ARG A 201 -5.40 -2.05 -5.56
CA ARG A 201 -6.59 -1.88 -4.72
C ARG A 201 -6.32 -2.38 -3.31
N LEU A 202 -6.68 -1.57 -2.31
CA LEU A 202 -6.59 -1.91 -0.90
C LEU A 202 -7.75 -2.84 -0.50
N ILE A 203 -7.46 -3.77 0.41
CA ILE A 203 -8.43 -4.70 0.97
C ILE A 203 -8.89 -4.14 2.32
N PHE A 204 -10.20 -3.96 2.48
CA PHE A 204 -10.80 -3.43 3.71
C PHE A 204 -11.13 -4.56 4.68
N THR A 205 -10.71 -4.42 5.93
CA THR A 205 -10.99 -5.38 7.01
C THR A 205 -12.06 -4.87 7.97
N SER A 206 -12.29 -3.56 7.99
CA SER A 206 -13.38 -2.92 8.70
C SER A 206 -13.70 -1.55 8.08
N ASP A 207 -14.61 -0.81 8.71
CA ASP A 207 -14.97 0.54 8.33
C ASP A 207 -13.84 1.58 8.48
N CYS A 208 -12.75 1.25 9.17
CA CYS A 208 -11.62 2.15 9.41
C CYS A 208 -10.25 1.45 9.29
N GLN A 209 -10.22 0.25 8.72
CA GLN A 209 -8.98 -0.49 8.50
C GLN A 209 -8.93 -1.04 7.08
N LYS A 210 -7.77 -0.88 6.45
CA LYS A 210 -7.47 -1.44 5.13
C LYS A 210 -5.99 -1.74 5.00
N TYR A 211 -5.62 -2.62 4.09
CA TYR A 211 -4.22 -2.98 3.87
C TYR A 211 -3.92 -3.26 2.41
N CYS A 212 -2.65 -3.18 2.06
CA CYS A 212 -2.12 -3.58 0.77
C CYS A 212 -1.53 -5.00 0.87
N ALA A 213 -2.12 -5.97 0.15
CA ALA A 213 -1.61 -7.35 0.12
C ALA A 213 -0.22 -7.47 -0.54
N ASN A 214 0.12 -6.55 -1.45
CA ASN A 214 1.41 -6.58 -2.15
C ASN A 214 2.52 -5.91 -1.35
N CYS A 215 2.22 -4.81 -0.67
CA CYS A 215 3.22 -4.04 0.09
C CYS A 215 3.24 -4.38 1.57
N PHE A 216 2.27 -5.14 2.08
CA PHE A 216 2.11 -5.44 3.51
C PHE A 216 2.05 -4.16 4.38
N ILE A 217 1.40 -3.13 3.86
CA ILE A 217 1.17 -1.85 4.55
C ILE A 217 -0.26 -1.81 5.04
N PHE A 218 -0.44 -1.42 6.30
CA PHE A 218 -1.75 -1.29 6.93
C PHE A 218 -2.08 0.18 7.17
N TYR A 219 -3.34 0.52 7.01
CA TYR A 219 -3.88 1.86 7.20
C TYR A 219 -5.01 1.77 8.22
N VAL A 220 -4.85 2.48 9.33
CA VAL A 220 -5.76 2.42 10.48
C VAL A 220 -6.25 3.80 10.83
N GLY A 221 -7.51 4.07 10.53
CA GLY A 221 -8.17 5.33 10.83
C GLY A 221 -8.70 5.39 12.27
N CYS A 222 -8.62 6.56 12.89
CA CYS A 222 -9.32 6.85 14.14
C CYS A 222 -10.62 7.62 13.87
N ARG A 223 -11.77 6.97 14.10
CA ARG A 223 -13.10 7.56 13.90
C ARG A 223 -13.44 8.74 14.80
N TYR A 224 -12.66 9.00 15.84
CA TYR A 224 -12.89 10.11 16.77
C TYR A 224 -12.03 11.34 16.46
N CYS A 225 -10.91 11.14 15.76
CA CYS A 225 -9.92 12.20 15.50
C CYS A 225 -9.77 12.50 14.00
N LEU A 226 -10.29 11.64 13.12
CA LEU A 226 -10.03 11.65 11.68
C LEU A 226 -8.53 11.69 11.36
N THR A 227 -7.74 10.91 12.10
CA THR A 227 -6.30 10.68 11.85
C THR A 227 -6.11 9.28 11.28
N THR A 228 -4.98 9.03 10.63
CA THR A 228 -4.64 7.70 10.09
C THR A 228 -3.24 7.28 10.51
N ASN A 229 -3.09 6.06 11.02
CA ASN A 229 -1.79 5.44 11.21
C ASN A 229 -1.48 4.58 9.99
N ILE A 230 -0.31 4.76 9.38
CA ILE A 230 0.23 3.88 8.36
C ILE A 230 1.30 3.01 9.01
N LEU A 231 1.12 1.70 8.96
CA LEU A 231 2.00 0.73 9.61
C LEU A 231 2.79 -0.03 8.55
N PHE A 232 4.11 0.05 8.68
CA PHE A 232 5.07 -0.60 7.80
C PHE A 232 5.53 -1.91 8.42
N GLY A 233 4.58 -2.85 8.48
CA GLY A 233 4.81 -4.17 9.01
C GLY A 233 3.60 -4.67 9.78
N PRO A 234 3.64 -5.95 10.17
CA PRO A 234 2.54 -6.56 10.89
C PRO A 234 2.45 -6.11 12.34
N THR A 235 1.22 -5.89 12.79
CA THR A 235 0.88 -5.73 14.21
C THR A 235 -0.57 -6.17 14.43
N ASP A 236 -0.87 -6.66 15.63
CA ASP A 236 -2.21 -7.03 16.07
C ASP A 236 -3.00 -5.82 16.59
N GLN A 237 -2.34 -4.68 16.79
CA GLN A 237 -2.97 -3.49 17.33
C GLN A 237 -2.29 -2.20 16.86
N SER A 238 -3.07 -1.12 16.84
CA SER A 238 -2.58 0.23 16.61
C SER A 238 -3.29 1.19 17.55
N GLN A 239 -2.55 2.11 18.15
CA GLN A 239 -3.11 3.13 19.03
C GLN A 239 -3.21 4.48 18.31
N CYS A 240 -4.36 5.14 18.40
CA CYS A 240 -4.47 6.52 17.93
C CYS A 240 -3.55 7.42 18.77
N LYS A 241 -2.60 8.10 18.13
CA LYS A 241 -1.62 8.95 18.84
C LYS A 241 -2.28 10.07 19.65
N LYS A 242 -3.41 10.60 19.15
CA LYS A 242 -4.21 11.66 19.77
C LYS A 242 -5.05 11.19 20.96
N CYS A 243 -6.05 10.34 20.70
CA CYS A 243 -7.03 9.96 21.72
C CYS A 243 -6.68 8.70 22.51
N LYS A 244 -5.53 8.07 22.23
CA LYS A 244 -5.02 6.86 22.88
C LYS A 244 -5.93 5.63 22.80
N ARG A 245 -7.03 5.68 22.03
CA ARG A 245 -7.90 4.53 21.77
C ARG A 245 -7.14 3.47 20.96
N MET A 246 -7.29 2.22 21.40
CA MET A 246 -6.71 1.05 20.75
C MET A 246 -7.63 0.54 19.64
N SER A 247 -7.04 0.15 18.52
CA SER A 247 -7.69 -0.55 17.41
C SER A 247 -7.01 -1.90 17.23
N HIS A 248 -7.74 -2.99 17.46
CA HIS A 248 -7.25 -4.34 17.18
C HIS A 248 -7.37 -4.64 15.67
N MET A 249 -6.30 -5.20 15.11
CA MET A 249 -6.23 -5.64 13.73
C MET A 249 -6.56 -7.12 13.66
N ASN A 250 -7.44 -7.50 12.74
CA ASN A 250 -7.54 -8.90 12.36
C ASN A 250 -6.29 -9.24 11.54
N SER A 251 -5.43 -10.13 12.05
CA SER A 251 -4.26 -10.60 11.31
C SER A 251 -4.73 -11.39 10.10
N VAL A 252 -4.79 -10.75 8.93
CA VAL A 252 -5.26 -11.39 7.68
C VAL A 252 -4.19 -12.30 7.07
N PHE A 253 -2.94 -12.13 7.46
CA PHE A 253 -1.84 -12.92 6.93
C PHE A 253 -1.42 -14.01 7.91
N ASP A 254 -0.92 -15.08 7.32
CA ASP A 254 -0.40 -16.23 8.03
C ASP A 254 0.81 -15.89 8.91
N ASP A 255 0.75 -16.31 10.17
CA ASP A 255 1.83 -16.32 11.16
C ASP A 255 3.18 -16.76 10.58
N PHE A 256 3.18 -17.70 9.63
CA PHE A 256 4.40 -18.19 9.00
C PHE A 256 5.19 -17.11 8.26
N LEU A 257 4.50 -16.24 7.50
CA LEU A 257 5.15 -15.16 6.72
C LEU A 257 5.78 -14.12 7.64
N PHE A 258 5.15 -13.90 8.79
CA PHE A 258 5.61 -13.02 9.84
C PHE A 258 6.84 -13.57 10.57
N LYS A 259 6.78 -14.83 11.03
CA LYS A 259 7.88 -15.50 11.75
C LYS A 259 9.17 -15.60 10.94
N ASN A 260 9.09 -15.67 9.61
CA ASN A 260 10.25 -15.88 8.73
C ASN A 260 10.81 -14.61 8.08
N ASN A 261 10.37 -13.43 8.54
CA ASN A 261 10.91 -12.12 8.14
C ASN A 261 10.78 -11.77 6.65
N LEU A 262 10.02 -12.53 5.87
CA LEU A 262 9.77 -12.25 4.44
C LEU A 262 9.12 -10.87 4.24
N ILE A 263 8.33 -10.42 5.21
CA ILE A 263 7.63 -9.14 5.20
C ILE A 263 8.51 -8.02 5.79
N CYS A 264 9.18 -8.27 6.91
CA CYS A 264 10.02 -7.28 7.60
C CYS A 264 11.29 -6.91 6.84
N ASP A 265 11.97 -7.87 6.20
CA ASP A 265 13.19 -7.59 5.43
C ASP A 265 12.87 -6.76 4.17
N ASN A 266 11.65 -6.89 3.64
CA ASN A 266 11.11 -6.07 2.55
C ASN A 266 10.67 -4.66 2.98
N LEU A 267 10.54 -4.41 4.28
CA LEU A 267 10.10 -3.13 4.85
C LEU A 267 11.22 -2.37 5.57
N ASN A 268 12.36 -3.01 5.84
CA ASN A 268 13.63 -2.39 6.26
C ASN A 268 14.14 -1.28 5.30
N TYR A 269 13.51 -1.11 4.14
CA TYR A 269 13.76 -0.03 3.18
C TYR A 269 13.11 1.33 3.58
N LEU A 270 12.29 1.40 4.63
CA LEU A 270 11.72 2.65 5.14
C LEU A 270 12.53 3.13 6.34
N LYS A 271 13.68 3.74 6.05
CA LYS A 271 14.51 4.37 7.08
C LYS A 271 13.72 5.54 7.68
N LEU A 272 13.48 5.54 8.99
CA LEU A 272 12.81 6.67 9.66
C LEU A 272 13.53 7.99 9.44
N ALA A 273 14.85 7.94 9.25
CA ALA A 273 15.65 9.10 8.87
C ALA A 273 15.10 9.81 7.61
N GLU A 274 14.51 9.09 6.65
CA GLU A 274 13.85 9.67 5.48
C GLU A 274 12.54 10.37 5.87
N PHE A 275 11.71 9.75 6.71
CA PHE A 275 10.48 10.38 7.21
C PHE A 275 10.81 11.65 7.98
N GLU A 276 11.79 11.60 8.88
CA GLU A 276 12.23 12.76 9.66
C GLU A 276 12.71 13.88 8.75
N ASN A 277 13.45 13.58 7.69
CA ASN A 277 13.91 14.59 6.75
C ASN A 277 12.75 15.22 5.96
N ILE A 278 11.76 14.42 5.54
CA ILE A 278 10.56 14.94 4.86
C ILE A 278 9.77 15.84 5.82
N VAL A 279 9.55 15.39 7.06
CA VAL A 279 8.83 16.15 8.09
C VAL A 279 9.55 17.46 8.43
N LYS A 280 10.89 17.45 8.54
CA LYS A 280 11.71 18.66 8.78
C LYS A 280 11.61 19.69 7.65
N ASN A 281 11.37 19.24 6.42
CA ASN A 281 11.29 20.10 5.24
C ASN A 281 9.85 20.47 4.85
N ILE A 282 8.86 20.21 5.71
CA ILE A 282 7.49 20.65 5.49
C ILE A 282 7.44 22.18 5.59
N ASN A 283 7.03 22.83 4.49
CA ASN A 283 6.74 24.26 4.47
C ASN A 283 5.61 24.60 5.46
N ASN A 284 5.44 25.90 5.76
CA ASN A 284 4.35 26.41 6.61
C ASN A 284 2.94 25.86 6.25
N TYR A 285 2.76 25.49 4.97
CA TYR A 285 1.59 24.80 4.47
C TYR A 285 1.99 23.67 3.54
N PHE A 286 1.24 22.57 3.59
CA PHE A 286 1.47 21.41 2.72
C PHE A 286 0.18 20.83 2.18
N VAL A 287 0.30 20.12 1.06
CA VAL A 287 -0.79 19.32 0.48
C VAL A 287 -0.56 17.86 0.90
N PRO A 288 -1.55 17.19 1.55
CA PRO A 288 -1.42 15.80 2.00
C PRO A 288 -0.89 14.85 0.91
N LYS A 289 -1.44 14.96 -0.31
CA LYS A 289 -1.02 14.16 -1.46
C LYS A 289 0.46 14.31 -1.78
N ASN A 290 1.00 15.55 -1.78
CA ASN A 290 2.41 15.80 -2.08
C ASN A 290 3.34 15.20 -1.02
N ILE A 291 2.91 15.19 0.25
CA ILE A 291 3.65 14.56 1.33
C ILE A 291 3.71 13.04 1.11
N LEU A 292 2.57 12.40 0.85
CA LEU A 292 2.53 10.96 0.57
C LEU A 292 3.34 10.62 -0.67
N GLU A 293 3.19 11.39 -1.75
CA GLU A 293 4.02 11.23 -2.95
C GLU A 293 5.50 11.33 -2.61
N SER A 294 5.94 12.33 -1.84
CA SER A 294 7.35 12.47 -1.44
C SER A 294 7.84 11.29 -0.60
N ILE A 295 7.01 10.78 0.30
CA ILE A 295 7.30 9.62 1.14
C ILE A 295 7.45 8.34 0.31
N PHE A 296 6.66 8.17 -0.74
CA PHE A 296 6.59 6.94 -1.53
C PHE A 296 7.29 7.01 -2.90
N LYS A 297 7.75 8.18 -3.36
CA LYS A 297 8.30 8.44 -4.71
C LYS A 297 9.48 7.55 -5.08
N GLU A 298 10.46 7.43 -4.20
CA GLU A 298 11.65 6.60 -4.47
C GLU A 298 11.35 5.09 -4.42
N LYS A 299 10.21 4.72 -3.83
CA LYS A 299 9.88 3.34 -3.48
C LYS A 299 9.06 2.62 -4.55
N LYS A 300 8.55 3.33 -5.56
CA LYS A 300 7.96 2.73 -6.79
C LYS A 300 8.93 1.81 -7.55
N ARG A 301 10.25 1.91 -7.29
CA ARG A 301 11.29 1.14 -8.01
C ARG A 301 11.55 -0.25 -7.41
N ALA A 302 11.25 -0.49 -6.14
CA ALA A 302 11.40 -1.80 -5.52
C ALA A 302 10.06 -2.54 -5.57
N LYS A 303 9.89 -3.48 -6.51
CA LYS A 303 8.70 -4.34 -6.51
C LYS A 303 8.83 -5.35 -5.35
N PRO A 304 7.94 -5.33 -4.34
CA PRO A 304 7.89 -6.41 -3.35
C PRO A 304 7.53 -7.73 -4.03
N ILE A 305 7.81 -8.86 -3.37
CA ILE A 305 7.26 -10.14 -3.81
C ILE A 305 5.75 -10.06 -3.64
N ASN A 306 5.00 -10.30 -4.71
CA ASN A 306 3.55 -10.16 -4.66
C ASN A 306 2.88 -11.38 -4.04
N TRP A 307 1.91 -11.14 -3.15
CA TRP A 307 0.93 -12.14 -2.80
C TRP A 307 -0.11 -12.24 -3.93
N ILE A 308 -0.25 -13.41 -4.53
CA ILE A 308 -1.24 -13.65 -5.58
C ILE A 308 -2.40 -14.43 -4.98
N PRO A 309 -3.64 -13.92 -4.97
CA PRO A 309 -4.77 -14.66 -4.45
C PRO A 309 -4.96 -15.99 -5.18
N TYR A 310 -5.07 -17.09 -4.43
CA TYR A 310 -5.23 -18.43 -5.01
C TYR A 310 -6.42 -18.52 -5.98
N SER A 311 -7.49 -17.75 -5.72
CA SER A 311 -8.68 -17.66 -6.58
C SER A 311 -8.42 -17.10 -7.99
N GLN A 312 -7.26 -16.48 -8.23
CA GLN A 312 -6.86 -16.02 -9.57
C GLN A 312 -6.24 -17.13 -10.43
N LEU A 313 -5.96 -18.29 -9.84
CA LEU A 313 -5.35 -19.45 -10.50
C LEU A 313 -6.45 -20.45 -10.90
N LYS A 314 -6.41 -20.91 -12.16
CA LYS A 314 -7.38 -21.83 -12.76
C LYS A 314 -6.65 -22.94 -13.52
N ASP A 315 -7.38 -24.00 -13.86
CA ASP A 315 -6.92 -25.08 -14.74
C ASP A 315 -5.61 -25.74 -14.28
N LEU A 316 -5.47 -25.99 -12.98
CA LEU A 316 -4.27 -26.59 -12.40
C LEU A 316 -4.07 -28.02 -12.94
N LYS A 317 -2.94 -28.25 -13.59
CA LYS A 317 -2.53 -29.56 -14.13
C LYS A 317 -1.16 -29.95 -13.58
N GLU A 318 -1.08 -31.09 -12.92
CA GLU A 318 0.20 -31.59 -12.41
C GLU A 318 1.12 -31.96 -13.58
N ILE A 319 2.35 -31.44 -13.57
CA ILE A 319 3.40 -31.77 -14.53
C ILE A 319 4.30 -32.87 -13.96
N THR A 320 4.75 -32.70 -12.72
CA THR A 320 5.68 -33.65 -12.08
C THR A 320 5.70 -33.46 -10.56
N LYS A 321 6.13 -34.51 -9.85
CA LYS A 321 6.37 -34.52 -8.41
C LYS A 321 7.81 -34.97 -8.15
N GLY A 322 8.58 -34.15 -7.44
CA GLY A 322 9.97 -34.43 -7.08
C GLY A 322 10.23 -34.32 -5.58
N GLY A 323 11.50 -34.44 -5.18
CA GLY A 323 11.91 -34.35 -3.77
C GLY A 323 11.70 -32.96 -3.14
N TYR A 324 11.63 -31.91 -3.97
CA TYR A 324 11.57 -30.50 -3.54
C TYR A 324 10.21 -29.83 -3.78
N GLY A 325 9.19 -30.59 -4.16
CA GLY A 325 7.84 -30.08 -4.36
C GLY A 325 7.11 -30.71 -5.55
N ILE A 326 5.91 -30.22 -5.79
CA ILE A 326 5.05 -30.63 -6.90
C ILE A 326 4.90 -29.45 -7.85
N ILE A 327 5.10 -29.70 -9.14
CA ILE A 327 5.02 -28.69 -10.19
C ILE A 327 3.67 -28.82 -10.89
N TYR A 328 2.89 -27.74 -10.90
CA TYR A 328 1.67 -27.62 -11.69
C TYR A 328 1.82 -26.56 -12.78
N GLU A 329 1.18 -26.79 -13.92
CA GLU A 329 0.81 -25.77 -14.89
C GLU A 329 -0.53 -25.16 -14.46
N ALA A 330 -0.71 -23.85 -14.61
CA ALA A 330 -2.00 -23.21 -14.35
C ALA A 330 -2.21 -21.98 -15.25
N THR A 331 -3.46 -21.56 -15.37
CA THR A 331 -3.85 -20.27 -15.95
C THR A 331 -3.96 -19.24 -14.84
N TRP A 332 -3.17 -18.17 -14.91
CA TRP A 332 -3.28 -17.01 -14.02
C TRP A 332 -4.01 -15.86 -14.72
N SER A 333 -5.13 -15.42 -14.15
CA SER A 333 -5.86 -14.23 -14.60
C SER A 333 -5.38 -13.01 -13.80
N ASN A 334 -4.51 -12.19 -14.41
CA ASN A 334 -4.02 -10.98 -13.74
C ASN A 334 -5.09 -9.88 -13.65
N ASN A 335 -4.81 -8.81 -12.89
CA ASN A 335 -5.76 -7.70 -12.66
C ASN A 335 -6.14 -6.89 -13.93
N ASP A 336 -5.41 -7.04 -15.04
CA ASP A 336 -5.70 -6.46 -16.36
C ASP A 336 -6.54 -7.41 -17.24
N ASN A 337 -7.12 -8.47 -16.67
CA ASN A 337 -7.87 -9.52 -17.37
C ASN A 337 -7.08 -10.24 -18.48
N LYS A 338 -5.74 -10.27 -18.35
CA LYS A 338 -4.90 -11.10 -19.22
C LYS A 338 -4.69 -12.44 -18.55
N ASN A 339 -4.98 -13.50 -19.31
CA ASN A 339 -4.66 -14.86 -18.93
C ASN A 339 -3.23 -15.16 -19.37
N GLU A 340 -2.41 -15.64 -18.44
CA GLU A 340 -1.06 -16.10 -18.70
C GLU A 340 -0.89 -17.52 -18.15
N THR A 341 -0.22 -18.38 -18.90
CA THR A 341 0.19 -19.70 -18.41
C THR A 341 1.37 -19.55 -17.45
N VAL A 342 1.24 -20.11 -16.25
CA VAL A 342 2.24 -20.03 -15.18
C VAL A 342 2.59 -21.41 -14.66
N ILE A 343 3.76 -21.49 -14.01
CA ILE A 343 4.18 -22.65 -13.23
C ILE A 343 3.93 -22.37 -11.75
N LEU A 344 3.34 -23.35 -11.07
CA LEU A 344 3.13 -23.37 -9.62
C LEU A 344 4.04 -24.44 -9.02
N LYS A 345 5.01 -24.03 -8.21
CA LYS A 345 5.84 -24.94 -7.41
C LYS A 345 5.25 -25.01 -6.01
N ARG A 346 4.54 -26.11 -5.71
CA ARG A 346 3.89 -26.37 -4.42
C ARG A 346 4.84 -27.11 -3.48
N PHE A 347 4.92 -26.63 -2.24
CA PHE A 347 5.71 -27.22 -1.16
C PHE A 347 4.76 -27.85 -0.14
N GLU A 348 4.84 -29.18 0.02
CA GLU A 348 3.97 -29.93 0.93
C GLU A 348 4.25 -29.53 2.40
N ASN A 349 3.21 -29.10 3.12
CA ASN A 349 3.29 -28.46 4.44
C ASN A 349 3.79 -29.39 5.57
N SER A 350 3.70 -30.72 5.37
CA SER A 350 4.08 -31.76 6.35
C SER A 350 5.58 -31.80 6.69
N LYS A 351 6.42 -31.08 5.93
CA LYS A 351 7.87 -30.94 6.14
C LYS A 351 8.23 -29.50 6.46
N SER A 352 7.86 -29.05 7.67
CA SER A 352 8.31 -27.77 8.26
C SER A 352 8.40 -26.63 7.23
N ILE A 353 7.35 -26.37 6.45
CA ILE A 353 7.14 -25.09 5.75
C ILE A 353 8.39 -24.64 4.91
N SER A 354 9.05 -25.67 4.38
CA SER A 354 10.49 -25.89 4.21
C SER A 354 11.42 -24.67 4.05
N LYS A 355 12.61 -24.76 4.67
CA LYS A 355 13.82 -23.98 4.33
C LYS A 355 13.96 -23.74 2.82
N TYR A 356 13.58 -24.71 1.99
CA TYR A 356 13.59 -24.62 0.53
C TYR A 356 12.61 -23.58 -0.04
N PHE A 357 11.35 -23.53 0.41
CA PHE A 357 10.41 -22.47 0.00
C PHE A 357 10.96 -21.08 0.32
N LEU A 358 11.42 -20.87 1.56
CA LEU A 358 11.94 -19.58 2.00
C LEU A 358 13.23 -19.20 1.27
N ASN A 359 14.14 -20.15 1.06
CA ASN A 359 15.36 -19.92 0.31
C ASN A 359 15.05 -19.55 -1.13
N GLU A 360 14.21 -20.33 -1.81
CA GLU A 360 13.83 -20.07 -3.20
C GLU A 360 13.15 -18.71 -3.34
N LEU A 361 12.21 -18.40 -2.46
CA LEU A 361 11.48 -17.14 -2.48
C LEU A 361 12.43 -15.94 -2.29
N LYS A 362 13.37 -16.03 -1.33
CA LYS A 362 14.38 -14.98 -1.08
C LYS A 362 15.33 -14.84 -2.26
N SER A 363 15.87 -15.94 -2.79
CA SER A 363 16.82 -15.92 -3.90
C SER A 363 16.19 -15.37 -5.18
N CYS A 364 14.98 -15.83 -5.53
CA CYS A 364 14.22 -15.31 -6.66
C CYS A 364 13.98 -13.81 -6.53
N TYR A 365 13.61 -13.33 -5.34
CA TYR A 365 13.41 -11.90 -5.08
C TYR A 365 14.65 -11.05 -5.30
N HIS A 366 15.80 -11.48 -4.77
CA HIS A 366 17.03 -10.71 -4.90
C HIS A 366 17.57 -10.70 -6.33
N CYS A 367 17.48 -11.83 -7.04
CA CYS A 367 18.00 -11.97 -8.41
C CYS A 367 17.18 -11.19 -9.45
N PHE A 368 15.89 -10.92 -9.21
CA PHE A 368 15.00 -10.28 -10.20
C PHE A 368 14.88 -8.76 -10.13
N LYS A 369 15.52 -8.09 -9.15
CA LYS A 369 15.42 -6.63 -9.00
C LYS A 369 15.98 -5.85 -10.20
N ASP A 370 16.93 -6.41 -10.95
CA ASP A 370 17.57 -5.77 -12.10
C ASP A 370 17.03 -6.32 -13.44
N LYS A 371 15.88 -5.77 -13.89
CA LYS A 371 15.16 -6.28 -15.09
C LYS A 371 15.93 -6.16 -16.42
N LYS A 372 16.99 -5.35 -16.50
CA LYS A 372 17.76 -5.17 -17.73
C LYS A 372 18.76 -6.33 -17.86
N ARG A 373 18.46 -7.28 -18.76
CA ARG A 373 19.31 -8.43 -19.14
C ARG A 373 19.41 -9.57 -18.12
N CYS A 374 18.43 -9.72 -17.21
CA CYS A 374 18.36 -10.86 -16.31
C CYS A 374 18.07 -12.17 -17.07
N HIS A 375 18.93 -13.18 -16.90
CA HIS A 375 18.82 -14.54 -17.45
C HIS A 375 18.43 -15.56 -16.35
N VAL A 376 17.50 -15.17 -15.49
CA VAL A 376 16.85 -16.03 -14.48
C VAL A 376 15.36 -16.11 -14.80
N ILE A 377 14.67 -17.18 -14.42
CA ILE A 377 13.22 -17.33 -14.59
C ILE A 377 12.46 -16.35 -13.68
N GLU A 378 11.48 -15.65 -14.27
CA GLU A 378 10.70 -14.64 -13.55
C GLU A 378 9.80 -15.31 -12.54
N THR A 379 9.91 -14.87 -11.28
CA THR A 379 9.00 -15.24 -10.21
C THR A 379 8.00 -14.10 -10.05
N TYR A 380 6.71 -14.40 -10.23
CA TYR A 380 5.65 -13.41 -10.13
C TYR A 380 5.25 -13.13 -8.67
N GLY A 381 5.34 -14.15 -7.82
CA GLY A 381 4.93 -14.06 -6.44
C GLY A 381 4.76 -15.43 -5.80
N PHE A 382 3.97 -15.47 -4.75
CA PHE A 382 3.59 -16.70 -4.06
C PHE A 382 2.14 -16.65 -3.61
N THR A 383 1.61 -17.80 -3.26
CA THR A 383 0.25 -17.98 -2.73
C THR A 383 0.23 -19.12 -1.71
N LYS A 384 -0.94 -19.37 -1.14
CA LYS A 384 -1.21 -20.50 -0.26
C LYS A 384 -2.47 -21.21 -0.71
N ASP A 385 -2.41 -22.53 -0.82
CA ASP A 385 -3.58 -23.35 -1.10
C ASP A 385 -4.53 -23.31 0.12
N PRO A 386 -5.76 -22.80 -0.02
CA PRO A 386 -6.68 -22.66 1.10
C PRO A 386 -7.22 -24.00 1.65
N LYS A 387 -7.06 -25.10 0.91
CA LYS A 387 -7.51 -26.44 1.33
C LYS A 387 -6.38 -27.24 1.96
N LEU A 388 -5.20 -27.19 1.34
CA LEU A 388 -4.05 -27.99 1.76
C LEU A 388 -3.13 -27.26 2.73
N ASP A 389 -3.29 -25.94 2.84
CA ASP A 389 -2.42 -25.07 3.63
C ASP A 389 -0.96 -25.04 3.11
N ASP A 390 -0.72 -25.56 1.91
CA ASP A 390 0.59 -25.61 1.24
C ASP A 390 0.96 -24.24 0.65
N TYR A 391 2.22 -23.84 0.78
CA TYR A 391 2.76 -22.68 0.08
C TYR A 391 3.14 -23.00 -1.36
N ILE A 392 2.93 -22.03 -2.25
CA ILE A 392 3.13 -22.17 -3.68
C ILE A 392 3.89 -20.97 -4.22
N ILE A 393 5.00 -21.19 -4.93
CA ILE A 393 5.69 -20.15 -5.70
C ILE A 393 5.13 -20.12 -7.12
N ILE A 394 4.84 -18.92 -7.63
CA ILE A 394 4.26 -18.70 -8.97
C ILE A 394 5.34 -18.12 -9.87
N MET A 395 5.65 -18.84 -10.94
CA MET A 395 6.77 -18.57 -11.84
C MET A 395 6.30 -18.49 -13.28
N LYS A 396 7.08 -17.81 -14.11
CA LYS A 396 6.84 -17.76 -15.55
C LYS A 396 6.99 -19.13 -16.19
N TYR A 397 6.04 -19.51 -17.04
CA TYR A 397 6.14 -20.72 -17.85
C TYR A 397 7.12 -20.52 -19.02
N ALA A 398 8.11 -21.41 -19.11
CA ALA A 398 9.08 -21.45 -20.20
C ALA A 398 8.64 -22.48 -21.25
N SER A 399 7.87 -22.03 -22.24
CA SER A 399 7.23 -22.90 -23.24
C SER A 399 8.21 -23.67 -24.13
N GLY A 400 9.48 -23.28 -24.14
CA GLY A 400 10.54 -23.94 -24.90
C GLY A 400 11.17 -25.16 -24.24
N GLY A 401 10.82 -25.43 -22.97
CA GLY A 401 11.37 -26.56 -22.21
C GLY A 401 12.81 -26.35 -21.75
N ASP A 402 13.44 -27.45 -21.33
CA ASP A 402 14.80 -27.45 -20.76
C ASP A 402 15.90 -27.69 -21.81
N LEU A 403 17.10 -27.15 -21.52
CA LEU A 403 18.25 -27.22 -22.40
C LEU A 403 18.72 -28.66 -22.58
N HIS A 404 18.59 -29.53 -21.58
CA HIS A 404 18.97 -30.93 -21.67
C HIS A 404 18.20 -31.65 -22.79
N LYS A 405 16.86 -31.57 -22.78
CA LYS A 405 16.00 -32.13 -23.83
C LYS A 405 16.23 -31.47 -25.19
N HIS A 406 16.42 -30.15 -25.21
CA HIS A 406 16.72 -29.43 -26.44
C HIS A 406 18.02 -29.94 -27.09
N LEU A 407 19.08 -30.12 -26.30
CA LEU A 407 20.35 -30.66 -26.78
C LEU A 407 20.18 -32.10 -27.25
N GLN A 408 19.47 -32.98 -26.54
CA GLN A 408 19.23 -34.35 -27.00
C GLN A 408 18.59 -34.41 -28.39
N LYS A 409 17.70 -33.47 -28.71
CA LYS A 409 16.99 -33.41 -29.99
C LYS A 409 17.82 -32.73 -31.10
N GLU A 410 18.44 -31.59 -30.79
CA GLU A 410 18.98 -30.66 -31.78
C GLU A 410 20.51 -30.54 -31.75
N PHE A 411 21.24 -31.40 -31.02
CA PHE A 411 22.70 -31.26 -30.85
C PHE A 411 23.47 -31.11 -32.17
N LYS A 412 23.03 -31.81 -33.22
CA LYS A 412 23.68 -31.81 -34.55
C LYS A 412 23.39 -30.53 -35.34
N SER A 413 22.26 -29.88 -35.10
CA SER A 413 21.82 -28.69 -35.84
C SER A 413 22.36 -27.39 -35.23
N ILE A 414 22.70 -27.39 -33.94
CA ILE A 414 23.24 -26.20 -33.25
C ILE A 414 24.71 -25.91 -33.59
N THR A 415 24.95 -24.71 -34.09
CA THR A 415 26.26 -24.21 -34.54
C THR A 415 27.13 -23.69 -33.39
N TRP A 416 28.44 -23.95 -33.46
CA TRP A 416 29.39 -23.48 -32.45
C TRP A 416 29.60 -21.96 -32.47
N ASN A 417 29.86 -21.41 -33.66
CA ASN A 417 30.19 -20.00 -33.87
C ASN A 417 29.03 -19.03 -33.59
N LYS A 418 27.82 -19.54 -33.30
CA LYS A 418 26.65 -18.71 -33.05
C LYS A 418 25.82 -19.22 -31.88
N GLU A 419 25.19 -20.38 -32.01
CA GLU A 419 24.15 -20.81 -31.05
C GLU A 419 24.74 -21.27 -29.72
N LYS A 420 25.76 -22.12 -29.73
CA LYS A 420 26.40 -22.62 -28.50
C LYS A 420 27.03 -21.50 -27.69
N LEU A 421 27.82 -20.62 -28.35
CA LEU A 421 28.41 -19.45 -27.69
C LEU A 421 27.36 -18.53 -27.10
N ARG A 422 26.23 -18.35 -27.80
CA ARG A 422 25.12 -17.55 -27.30
C ARG A 422 24.43 -18.18 -26.09
N ILE A 423 24.21 -19.49 -26.08
CA ILE A 423 23.67 -20.20 -24.92
C ILE A 423 24.60 -20.02 -23.72
N LEU A 424 25.90 -20.25 -23.91
CA LEU A 424 26.91 -20.07 -22.87
C LEU A 424 26.95 -18.64 -22.33
N HIS A 425 26.93 -17.63 -23.20
CA HIS A 425 26.90 -16.23 -22.80
C HIS A 425 25.68 -15.89 -21.93
N GLN A 426 24.49 -16.40 -22.28
CA GLN A 426 23.26 -16.18 -21.52
C GLN A 426 23.30 -16.87 -20.15
N ILE A 427 23.79 -18.11 -20.10
CA ILE A 427 24.02 -18.84 -18.85
C ILE A 427 24.99 -18.06 -17.95
N SER A 428 26.09 -17.56 -18.49
CA SER A 428 27.08 -16.78 -17.72
C SER A 428 26.46 -15.52 -17.12
N ILE A 429 25.62 -14.79 -17.86
CA ILE A 429 24.91 -13.62 -17.33
C ILE A 429 23.92 -14.02 -16.22
N GLY A 430 23.24 -15.17 -16.38
CA GLY A 430 22.34 -15.71 -15.36
C GLY A 430 23.08 -16.01 -14.05
N LEU A 431 24.22 -16.69 -14.14
CA LEU A 431 25.07 -17.00 -12.98
C LEU A 431 25.66 -15.73 -12.35
N GLU A 432 26.17 -14.80 -13.17
CA GLU A 432 26.64 -13.49 -12.71
C GLU A 432 25.54 -12.75 -11.93
N THR A 433 24.30 -12.77 -12.41
CA THR A 433 23.16 -12.15 -11.72
C THR A 433 22.95 -12.75 -10.33
N ILE A 434 23.03 -14.07 -10.19
CA ILE A 434 22.86 -14.77 -8.91
C ILE A 434 24.03 -14.43 -7.97
N HIS A 435 25.26 -14.49 -8.47
CA HIS A 435 26.47 -14.25 -7.69
C HIS A 435 26.60 -12.80 -7.23
N ASN A 436 26.24 -11.83 -8.07
CA ASN A 436 26.23 -10.40 -7.71
C ASN A 436 25.22 -10.06 -6.59
N LYS A 437 24.29 -10.97 -6.28
CA LYS A 437 23.39 -10.87 -5.14
C LYS A 437 23.85 -11.66 -3.92
N ASN A 438 25.09 -12.17 -3.93
CA ASN A 438 25.70 -13.01 -2.91
C ASN A 438 24.95 -14.33 -2.68
N PHE A 439 24.42 -14.93 -3.75
CA PHE A 439 23.84 -16.27 -3.74
C PHE A 439 24.68 -17.25 -4.57
N ILE A 440 24.58 -18.53 -4.23
CA ILE A 440 25.14 -19.67 -4.98
C ILE A 440 23.97 -20.53 -5.44
N HIS A 441 23.94 -20.96 -6.70
CA HIS A 441 22.83 -21.77 -7.25
C HIS A 441 22.71 -23.16 -6.62
N ARG A 442 23.85 -23.82 -6.38
CA ARG A 442 24.01 -25.17 -5.79
C ARG A 442 23.47 -26.37 -6.58
N ASP A 443 22.57 -26.15 -7.53
CA ASP A 443 21.98 -27.20 -8.37
C ASP A 443 22.01 -26.83 -9.87
N PHE A 444 23.16 -26.35 -10.35
CA PHE A 444 23.27 -25.82 -11.70
C PHE A 444 23.57 -26.93 -12.71
N HIS A 445 22.60 -27.26 -13.56
CA HIS A 445 22.75 -28.22 -14.66
C HIS A 445 21.83 -27.88 -15.85
N SER A 446 22.01 -28.55 -16.98
CA SER A 446 21.26 -28.29 -18.23
C SER A 446 19.74 -28.53 -18.13
N GLY A 447 19.27 -29.28 -17.13
CA GLY A 447 17.83 -29.45 -16.85
C GLY A 447 17.18 -28.22 -16.20
N ASN A 448 17.99 -27.41 -15.50
CA ASN A 448 17.55 -26.18 -14.83
C ASN A 448 17.77 -24.93 -15.69
N VAL A 449 18.15 -25.09 -16.97
CA VAL A 449 18.25 -23.99 -17.95
C VAL A 449 17.07 -24.10 -18.91
N LEU A 450 16.18 -23.12 -18.87
CA LEU A 450 14.88 -23.15 -19.56
C LEU A 450 14.81 -22.11 -20.69
N PHE A 451 14.09 -22.44 -21.77
CA PHE A 451 13.89 -21.56 -22.92
C PHE A 451 12.54 -20.83 -22.84
N ASP A 452 12.57 -19.51 -22.69
CA ASP A 452 11.43 -18.60 -22.61
C ASP A 452 11.40 -17.69 -23.86
N PRO A 453 10.83 -18.16 -24.99
CA PRO A 453 10.88 -17.43 -26.26
C PRO A 453 10.12 -16.11 -26.16
N LYS A 454 10.82 -14.99 -26.30
CA LYS A 454 10.17 -13.67 -26.36
C LYS A 454 9.71 -13.38 -27.77
N VAL A 455 8.39 -13.40 -27.96
CA VAL A 455 7.68 -13.22 -29.24
C VAL A 455 8.12 -11.98 -30.04
N ASN A 456 8.74 -10.96 -29.42
CA ASN A 456 9.02 -9.66 -30.05
C ASN A 456 10.48 -9.16 -29.97
N ARG A 457 11.49 -10.01 -29.77
CA ARG A 457 12.90 -9.56 -29.78
C ARG A 457 13.65 -9.98 -31.05
N LYS A 458 14.39 -9.03 -31.65
CA LYS A 458 15.35 -9.28 -32.77
C LYS A 458 16.51 -10.20 -32.36
N LEU A 459 16.68 -10.46 -31.07
CA LEU A 459 17.74 -11.27 -30.48
C LEU A 459 17.08 -12.37 -29.62
N ASN A 460 17.18 -13.64 -30.03
CA ASN A 460 16.86 -14.88 -29.28
C ASN A 460 17.62 -15.04 -27.93
N ASP A 461 17.50 -14.06 -27.03
CA ASP A 461 18.09 -14.06 -25.67
C ASP A 461 17.06 -14.55 -24.65
N ASP A 462 16.80 -15.86 -24.73
CA ASP A 462 15.63 -16.50 -24.13
C ASP A 462 15.99 -17.70 -23.24
N TRP A 463 17.27 -18.09 -23.14
CA TRP A 463 17.70 -19.09 -22.15
C TRP A 463 17.85 -18.46 -20.77
N LYS A 464 17.26 -19.11 -19.77
CA LYS A 464 17.17 -18.60 -18.41
C LYS A 464 17.44 -19.70 -17.41
N ILE A 465 18.14 -19.37 -16.34
CA ILE A 465 18.36 -20.26 -15.21
C ILE A 465 17.11 -20.29 -14.35
N GLY A 466 16.61 -21.48 -14.02
CA GLY A 466 15.50 -21.74 -13.12
C GLY A 466 15.93 -22.59 -11.93
N ASP A 467 14.95 -22.98 -11.10
CA ASP A 467 15.11 -23.78 -9.88
C ASP A 467 16.18 -23.28 -8.90
N LEU A 468 15.78 -22.30 -8.08
CA LEU A 468 16.61 -21.78 -7.00
C LEU A 468 16.27 -22.42 -5.65
N GLY A 469 15.60 -23.58 -5.65
CA GLY A 469 15.18 -24.30 -4.43
C GLY A 469 16.32 -24.60 -3.45
N LEU A 470 17.49 -24.93 -4.02
CA LEU A 470 18.71 -25.26 -3.28
C LEU A 470 19.68 -24.08 -3.14
N SER A 471 19.32 -22.91 -3.67
CA SER A 471 20.19 -21.75 -3.63
C SER A 471 20.43 -21.27 -2.20
N GLN A 472 21.61 -20.70 -1.98
CA GLN A 472 22.06 -20.35 -0.64
C GLN A 472 22.88 -19.05 -0.66
N ALA A 473 22.66 -18.19 0.33
CA ALA A 473 23.46 -17.00 0.53
C ALA A 473 24.89 -17.37 0.95
N VAL A 474 25.90 -16.69 0.41
CA VAL A 474 27.32 -16.97 0.65
C VAL A 474 27.66 -16.99 2.16
N ASN A 475 27.02 -16.14 2.96
CA ASN A 475 27.27 -16.00 4.40
C ASN A 475 26.40 -16.88 5.29
N SER A 476 25.67 -17.85 4.73
CA SER A 476 24.77 -18.66 5.56
C SER A 476 25.54 -19.76 6.28
N GLU A 477 25.34 -19.84 7.59
CA GLU A 477 26.03 -20.76 8.50
C GLU A 477 25.66 -22.25 8.30
N SER A 478 24.74 -22.56 7.38
CA SER A 478 24.34 -23.95 7.15
C SER A 478 25.39 -24.71 6.35
N SER A 479 26.15 -25.55 7.06
CA SER A 479 27.16 -26.49 6.58
C SER A 479 26.61 -27.66 5.78
N ASN A 480 25.52 -27.48 5.02
CA ASN A 480 25.03 -28.54 4.15
C ASN A 480 25.97 -28.64 2.94
N ASN A 481 27.07 -29.38 3.09
CA ASN A 481 28.01 -29.77 2.04
C ASN A 481 27.45 -30.89 1.14
N GLU A 482 26.15 -31.18 1.25
CA GLU A 482 25.47 -32.09 0.34
C GLU A 482 25.66 -31.63 -1.11
N ILE A 483 26.21 -32.53 -1.91
CA ILE A 483 26.37 -32.39 -3.35
C ILE A 483 25.04 -32.82 -3.97
N TYR A 484 24.42 -31.92 -4.70
CA TYR A 484 23.21 -32.17 -5.49
C TYR A 484 23.58 -32.02 -6.97
N GLY A 485 23.15 -32.96 -7.81
CA GLY A 485 23.48 -32.97 -9.24
C GLY A 485 23.63 -34.37 -9.81
#